data_AF-A0A7C6LW97-F1
#
_entry.id   AF-A0A7C6LW97-F1
#
_cell.length_a   1.000
_cell.length_b   1.000
_cell.length_c   1.000
_cell.angle_alpha   90.00
_cell.angle_beta   90.00
_cell.angle_gamma   90.00
#
_symmetry.space_group_name_H-M   'P 1'
#
loop_
_entity.id
_entity.type
_entity.pdbx_description
1 polymer ?
#
loop_
_entity_poly.entity_id
_entity_poly.type
_entity_poly.pdbx_seq_one_letter_code
_entity_poly.pdbx_strand_id
1 'polypeptide(L)'
;MIRKQQEQCLNLAQMQMIINSRIYWRLRAVWLRAMMGSLYLHLETAEHVFAYMMNAAHNLTEIMAPFFGREVSEQFNQLLTQNSILLRELIEAQLSNDSEEISRIVNSLYQNNRERAALLNSINPFWNEVQWRNLMDTNLYFTLQQANALASGDYNNSVFLFDRLMAQADLMGDYFAYGLYSYITVLPITPALSLGTSRVRPTDLCVTYAMMNFLYYIQMFWFDQAIWMRIYSIARTLNPEYAESAYEKLRQLPIQYGNLLKTVFDDELVGELLVLIYEQIDLMTNLITAQLDGNIDEINRIVQRLYQNADERVELIVSMNPFVNQNRWKNIYYSYLHSTIEEITTYLAGEYDRSLKIYQRLLEKSEHINNEFTESLLKFLSDRGAILNP
;
A
#
# COMPACT_ATOMS: atom_id res chain seq x y z
N MET A 1 10.84 -18.07 -12.67
CA MET A 1 9.87 -18.26 -11.56
C MET A 1 8.52 -17.66 -11.91
N ILE A 2 8.45 -16.36 -12.28
CA ILE A 2 7.20 -15.63 -12.57
C ILE A 2 6.33 -16.31 -13.65
N ARG A 3 6.91 -16.82 -14.75
CA ARG A 3 6.13 -17.55 -15.79
C ARG A 3 5.45 -18.83 -15.30
N LYS A 4 6.02 -19.55 -14.31
CA LYS A 4 5.38 -20.76 -13.75
C LYS A 4 4.20 -20.45 -12.83
N GLN A 5 4.15 -19.26 -12.24
CA GLN A 5 3.04 -18.82 -11.39
C GLN A 5 1.81 -18.40 -12.19
N GLN A 6 1.99 -17.91 -13.43
CA GLN A 6 0.90 -17.45 -14.29
C GLN A 6 -0.10 -18.56 -14.67
N GLU A 7 0.36 -19.82 -14.75
CA GLU A 7 -0.45 -20.98 -15.12
C GLU A 7 -0.97 -21.78 -13.91
N GLN A 8 -0.68 -21.35 -12.69
CA GLN A 8 -0.99 -22.10 -11.48
C GLN A 8 -2.37 -21.75 -10.92
N CYS A 9 -3.14 -22.78 -10.59
CA CYS A 9 -4.39 -22.66 -9.85
C CYS A 9 -4.08 -22.33 -8.38
N LEU A 10 -4.40 -21.13 -7.92
CA LEU A 10 -4.25 -20.71 -6.54
C LEU A 10 -5.54 -20.98 -5.76
N ASN A 11 -5.41 -21.51 -4.55
CA ASN A 11 -6.50 -21.51 -3.58
C ASN A 11 -6.59 -20.16 -2.85
N LEU A 12 -7.68 -19.96 -2.09
CA LEU A 12 -7.94 -18.72 -1.35
C LEU A 12 -6.81 -18.35 -0.37
N ALA A 13 -6.24 -19.34 0.34
CA ALA A 13 -5.17 -19.10 1.30
C ALA A 13 -3.88 -18.63 0.62
N GLN A 14 -3.52 -19.21 -0.53
CA GLN A 14 -2.38 -18.78 -1.33
C GLN A 14 -2.55 -17.36 -1.85
N MET A 15 -3.74 -17.05 -2.39
CA MET A 15 -4.08 -15.72 -2.87
C MET A 15 -3.94 -14.68 -1.75
N GLN A 16 -4.55 -14.94 -0.59
CA GLN A 16 -4.48 -14.02 0.55
C GLN A 16 -3.05 -13.83 1.03
N MET A 17 -2.25 -14.90 1.07
CA MET A 17 -0.86 -14.80 1.51
C MET A 17 0.00 -13.95 0.57
N ILE A 18 -0.23 -14.03 -0.75
CA ILE A 18 0.44 -13.17 -1.73
C ILE A 18 0.02 -11.71 -1.52
N ILE A 19 -1.28 -11.43 -1.44
CA ILE A 19 -1.82 -10.08 -1.25
C ILE A 19 -1.28 -9.46 0.04
N ASN A 20 -1.36 -10.17 1.17
CA ASN A 20 -0.87 -9.67 2.45
C ASN A 20 0.64 -9.41 2.40
N SER A 21 1.41 -10.32 1.79
CA SER A 21 2.86 -10.14 1.62
C SER A 21 3.17 -8.85 0.86
N ARG A 22 2.48 -8.57 -0.25
CA ARG A 22 2.63 -7.31 -0.99
C ARG A 22 2.30 -6.09 -0.13
N ILE A 23 1.18 -6.14 0.60
CA ILE A 23 0.75 -5.05 1.49
C ILE A 23 1.81 -4.74 2.54
N TYR A 24 2.43 -5.73 3.18
CA TYR A 24 3.47 -5.48 4.19
C TYR A 24 4.68 -4.74 3.63
N TRP A 25 5.17 -5.15 2.45
CA TRP A 25 6.30 -4.48 1.80
C TRP A 25 5.93 -3.07 1.32
N ARG A 26 4.70 -2.86 0.81
CA ARG A 26 4.19 -1.53 0.43
C ARG A 26 4.06 -0.60 1.63
N LEU A 27 3.49 -1.07 2.73
CA LEU A 27 3.35 -0.26 3.95
C LEU A 27 4.71 0.24 4.43
N ARG A 28 5.76 -0.59 4.36
CA ARG A 28 7.12 -0.17 4.66
C ARG A 28 7.59 0.96 3.72
N ALA A 29 7.34 0.85 2.41
CA ALA A 29 7.67 1.90 1.44
C ALA A 29 6.89 3.20 1.69
N VAL A 30 5.62 3.10 2.09
CA VAL A 30 4.77 4.25 2.45
C VAL A 30 5.32 4.99 3.66
N TRP A 31 5.67 4.27 4.73
CA TRP A 31 6.24 4.90 5.93
C TRP A 31 7.62 5.50 5.68
N LEU A 32 8.44 4.86 4.84
CA LEU A 32 9.72 5.42 4.41
C LEU A 32 9.54 6.73 3.62
N ARG A 33 8.58 6.78 2.68
CA ARG A 33 8.25 8.03 1.98
C ARG A 33 7.73 9.10 2.93
N ALA A 34 6.89 8.74 3.90
CA ALA A 34 6.41 9.68 4.92
C ALA A 34 7.56 10.23 5.77
N MET A 35 8.57 9.41 6.11
CA MET A 35 9.77 9.84 6.83
C MET A 35 10.60 10.81 5.98
N MET A 36 10.85 10.47 4.70
CA MET A 36 11.54 11.35 3.75
C MET A 36 10.84 12.70 3.64
N GLY A 37 9.52 12.69 3.40
CA GLY A 37 8.72 13.91 3.32
C GLY A 37 8.78 14.73 4.61
N SER A 38 8.72 14.08 5.78
CA SER A 38 8.81 14.78 7.07
C SER A 38 10.17 15.43 7.28
N LEU A 39 11.26 14.77 6.91
CA LEU A 39 12.61 15.31 7.08
C LEU A 39 12.94 16.41 6.07
N TYR A 40 12.68 16.21 4.76
CA TYR A 40 12.99 17.20 3.73
C TYR A 40 12.08 18.44 3.77
N LEU A 41 10.84 18.30 4.24
CA LEU A 41 9.92 19.44 4.42
C LEU A 41 10.00 20.02 5.84
N HIS A 42 10.93 19.57 6.68
CA HIS A 42 11.14 20.02 8.05
C HIS A 42 9.87 19.97 8.93
N LEU A 43 9.07 18.91 8.77
CA LEU A 43 7.90 18.66 9.60
C LEU A 43 8.32 18.20 11.00
N GLU A 44 7.62 18.70 12.02
CA GLU A 44 7.76 18.25 13.42
C GLU A 44 7.33 16.78 13.61
N THR A 45 6.77 16.16 12.57
CA THR A 45 6.28 14.77 12.58
C THR A 45 7.36 13.72 12.38
N ALA A 46 8.60 14.11 12.09
CA ALA A 46 9.66 13.18 11.70
C ALA A 46 9.88 12.04 12.72
N GLU A 47 9.96 12.35 14.02
CA GLU A 47 10.14 11.33 15.07
C GLU A 47 8.94 10.38 15.18
N HIS A 48 7.73 10.93 15.11
CA HIS A 48 6.50 10.15 15.20
C HIS A 48 6.37 9.20 13.99
N VAL A 49 6.65 9.70 12.78
CA VAL A 49 6.65 8.88 11.56
C VAL A 49 7.73 7.81 11.62
N PHE A 50 8.91 8.11 12.14
CA PHE A 50 9.97 7.13 12.32
C PHE A 50 9.54 5.98 13.25
N ALA A 51 8.86 6.29 14.37
CA ALA A 51 8.31 5.26 15.25
C ALA A 51 7.29 4.35 14.53
N TYR A 52 6.42 4.91 13.68
CA TYR A 52 5.49 4.11 12.86
C TYR A 52 6.21 3.24 11.82
N MET A 53 7.26 3.76 11.18
CA MET A 53 8.10 2.98 10.28
C MET A 53 8.75 1.78 10.98
N MET A 54 9.25 1.98 12.21
CA MET A 54 9.84 0.90 13.02
C MET A 54 8.79 -0.14 13.41
N ASN A 55 7.60 0.28 13.83
CA ASN A 55 6.50 -0.64 14.13
C ASN A 55 6.06 -1.46 12.91
N ALA A 56 6.00 -0.84 11.73
CA ALA A 56 5.70 -1.55 10.49
C ALA A 56 6.76 -2.61 10.14
N ALA A 57 8.04 -2.31 10.40
CA ALA A 57 9.13 -3.29 10.23
C ALA A 57 9.02 -4.46 11.22
N HIS A 58 8.68 -4.18 12.49
CA HIS A 58 8.46 -5.21 13.50
C HIS A 58 7.27 -6.12 13.16
N ASN A 59 6.14 -5.55 12.70
CA ASN A 59 4.98 -6.34 12.29
C ASN A 59 5.31 -7.31 11.15
N LEU A 60 6.16 -6.90 10.19
CA LEU A 60 6.65 -7.79 9.14
C LEU A 60 7.43 -8.99 9.72
N THR A 61 8.21 -8.78 10.78
CA THR A 61 8.99 -9.84 11.41
C THR A 61 8.16 -10.78 12.27
N GLU A 62 7.10 -10.29 12.92
CA GLU A 62 6.20 -11.12 13.73
C GLU A 62 5.49 -12.20 12.90
N ILE A 63 5.21 -11.92 11.63
CA ILE A 63 4.63 -12.90 10.69
C ILE A 63 5.57 -14.08 10.44
N MET A 64 6.89 -13.89 10.61
CA MET A 64 7.88 -14.96 10.41
C MET A 64 7.96 -15.90 11.62
N ALA A 65 7.57 -15.46 12.81
CA ALA A 65 7.77 -16.21 14.05
C ALA A 65 7.04 -17.57 14.07
N PRO A 66 5.80 -17.70 13.57
CA PRO A 66 5.13 -19.00 13.48
C PRO A 66 5.82 -20.01 12.54
N PHE A 67 6.61 -19.55 11.58
CA PHE A 67 7.23 -20.40 10.57
C PHE A 67 8.68 -20.78 10.91
N PHE A 68 9.45 -19.83 11.42
CA PHE A 68 10.90 -19.98 11.60
C PHE A 68 11.35 -19.82 13.06
N GLY A 69 10.43 -19.56 13.98
CA GLY A 69 10.72 -19.35 15.39
C GLY A 69 11.08 -17.90 15.74
N ARG A 70 11.04 -17.61 17.05
CA ARG A 70 11.26 -16.27 17.59
C ARG A 70 12.69 -15.77 17.40
N GLU A 71 13.69 -16.64 17.52
CA GLU A 71 15.10 -16.26 17.38
C GLU A 71 15.41 -15.72 15.97
N VAL A 72 14.95 -16.41 14.93
CA VAL A 72 15.10 -15.97 13.54
C VAL A 72 14.38 -14.65 13.30
N SER A 73 13.17 -14.51 13.85
CA SER A 73 12.36 -13.29 13.69
C SER A 73 13.05 -12.09 14.33
N GLU A 74 13.67 -12.29 15.50
CA GLU A 74 14.45 -11.26 16.19
C GLU A 74 15.73 -10.89 15.40
N GLN A 75 16.47 -11.86 14.86
CA GLN A 75 17.63 -11.58 14.00
C GLN A 75 17.24 -10.76 12.77
N PHE A 76 16.12 -11.09 12.12
CA PHE A 76 15.63 -10.33 10.97
C PHE A 76 15.15 -8.93 11.37
N ASN A 77 14.50 -8.81 12.53
CA ASN A 77 14.06 -7.54 13.08
C ASN A 77 15.24 -6.59 13.36
N GLN A 78 16.35 -7.10 13.89
CA GLN A 78 17.57 -6.32 14.11
C GLN A 78 18.14 -5.77 12.80
N LEU A 79 18.21 -6.60 11.76
CA LEU A 79 18.69 -6.16 10.44
C LEU A 79 17.75 -5.12 9.80
N LEU A 80 16.43 -5.26 9.94
CA LEU A 80 15.47 -4.28 9.45
C LEU A 80 15.51 -2.97 10.23
N THR A 81 15.68 -3.05 11.55
CA THR A 81 15.87 -1.91 12.45
C THR A 81 17.10 -1.11 12.03
N GLN A 82 18.24 -1.79 11.85
CA GLN A 82 19.47 -1.18 11.38
C GLN A 82 19.28 -0.53 10.00
N ASN A 83 18.58 -1.18 9.07
CA ASN A 83 18.28 -0.61 7.76
C ASN A 83 17.48 0.70 7.86
N SER A 84 16.47 0.75 8.73
CA SER A 84 15.63 1.94 8.94
C SER A 84 16.43 3.09 9.55
N ILE A 85 17.32 2.81 10.50
CA ILE A 85 18.24 3.80 11.09
C ILE A 85 19.17 4.35 10.01
N LEU A 86 19.83 3.48 9.23
CA LEU A 86 20.72 3.92 8.14
C LEU A 86 19.99 4.77 7.09
N LEU A 87 18.73 4.44 6.77
CA LEU A 87 17.93 5.25 5.83
C LEU A 87 17.59 6.64 6.39
N ARG A 88 17.40 6.76 7.71
CA ARG A 88 17.22 8.05 8.38
C ARG A 88 18.52 8.84 8.38
N GLU A 89 19.63 8.23 8.81
CA GLU A 89 20.96 8.85 8.80
C GLU A 89 21.35 9.34 7.40
N LEU A 90 21.00 8.59 6.35
CA LEU A 90 21.22 9.00 4.97
C LEU A 90 20.57 10.35 4.65
N ILE A 91 19.31 10.54 5.07
CA ILE A 91 18.55 11.76 4.81
C ILE A 91 19.14 12.92 5.62
N GLU A 92 19.53 12.68 6.87
CA GLU A 92 20.21 13.67 7.73
C GLU A 92 21.56 14.11 7.13
N ALA A 93 22.34 13.16 6.57
CA ALA A 93 23.59 13.45 5.86
C ALA A 93 23.35 14.22 4.55
N GLN A 94 22.29 13.90 3.80
CA GLN A 94 21.87 14.67 2.62
C GLN A 94 21.49 16.11 2.98
N LEU A 95 20.72 16.32 4.05
CA LEU A 95 20.35 17.65 4.54
C LEU A 95 21.59 18.46 4.97
N SER A 96 22.62 17.79 5.48
CA SER A 96 23.89 18.40 5.88
C SER A 96 24.91 18.53 4.74
N ASN A 97 24.60 18.05 3.53
CA ASN A 97 25.50 17.94 2.38
C ASN A 97 26.80 17.17 2.68
N ASP A 98 26.75 16.17 3.56
CA ASP A 98 27.92 15.36 3.93
C ASP A 98 28.11 14.18 2.96
N SER A 99 28.82 14.43 1.86
CA SER A 99 29.04 13.43 0.80
C SER A 99 29.86 12.21 1.25
N GLU A 100 30.76 12.38 2.22
CA GLU A 100 31.56 11.28 2.74
C GLU A 100 30.67 10.33 3.55
N GLU A 101 29.85 10.90 4.42
CA GLU A 101 28.91 10.15 5.25
C GLU A 101 27.81 9.48 4.41
N ILE A 102 27.26 10.17 3.40
CA ILE A 102 26.33 9.57 2.43
C ILE A 102 26.95 8.32 1.80
N SER A 103 28.21 8.41 1.35
CA SER A 103 28.90 7.28 0.70
C SER A 103 29.13 6.12 1.67
N ARG A 104 29.48 6.41 2.92
CA ARG A 104 29.63 5.41 3.98
C ARG A 104 28.30 4.69 4.25
N ILE A 105 27.22 5.45 4.45
CA ILE A 105 25.88 4.92 4.77
C ILE A 105 25.35 4.06 3.61
N VAL A 106 25.51 4.50 2.36
CA VAL A 106 25.09 3.72 1.18
C VAL A 106 25.81 2.36 1.15
N ASN A 107 27.12 2.31 1.42
CA ASN A 107 27.85 1.04 1.52
C ASN A 107 27.30 0.14 2.63
N SER A 108 26.98 0.71 3.80
CA SER A 108 26.35 -0.01 4.91
C SER A 108 24.96 -0.53 4.56
N LEU A 109 24.15 0.21 3.81
CA LEU A 109 22.84 -0.24 3.33
C LEU A 109 22.95 -1.46 2.41
N TYR A 110 23.89 -1.45 1.45
CA TYR A 110 24.15 -2.62 0.60
C TYR A 110 24.72 -3.81 1.38
N GLN A 111 25.54 -3.57 2.41
CA GLN A 111 26.00 -4.64 3.31
C GLN A 111 24.83 -5.25 4.09
N ASN A 112 23.95 -4.42 4.64
CA ASN A 112 22.74 -4.88 5.32
C ASN A 112 21.80 -5.67 4.38
N ASN A 113 21.69 -5.30 3.09
CA ASN A 113 20.96 -6.10 2.09
C ASN A 113 21.57 -7.51 1.94
N ARG A 114 22.90 -7.63 1.89
CA ARG A 114 23.59 -8.93 1.81
C ARG A 114 23.30 -9.79 3.03
N GLU A 115 23.37 -9.21 4.22
CA GLU A 115 23.10 -9.91 5.49
C GLU A 115 21.64 -10.39 5.58
N ARG A 116 20.68 -9.54 5.20
CA ARG A 116 19.25 -9.92 5.14
C ARG A 116 19.01 -11.02 4.13
N ALA A 117 19.60 -10.94 2.93
CA ALA A 117 19.47 -11.97 1.91
C ALA A 117 20.05 -13.32 2.36
N ALA A 118 21.21 -13.31 3.01
CA ALA A 118 21.85 -14.51 3.54
C ALA A 118 21.02 -15.16 4.67
N LEU A 119 20.47 -14.35 5.59
CA LEU A 119 19.58 -14.84 6.64
C LEU A 119 18.31 -15.46 6.06
N LEU A 120 17.66 -14.79 5.11
CA LEU A 120 16.45 -15.35 4.47
C LEU A 120 16.74 -16.65 3.72
N ASN A 121 17.91 -16.78 3.09
CA ASN A 121 18.31 -18.02 2.43
C ASN A 121 18.59 -19.17 3.41
N SER A 122 19.19 -18.88 4.57
CA SER A 122 19.56 -19.93 5.53
C SER A 122 18.33 -20.57 6.21
N ILE A 123 17.22 -19.83 6.34
CA ILE A 123 16.01 -20.28 7.04
C ILE A 123 14.98 -20.91 6.10
N ASN A 124 15.08 -20.67 4.79
CA ASN A 124 14.11 -21.16 3.82
C ASN A 124 14.79 -21.60 2.50
N PRO A 125 14.78 -22.91 2.18
CA PRO A 125 15.45 -23.43 0.98
C PRO A 125 14.85 -22.92 -0.34
N PHE A 126 13.66 -22.32 -0.31
CA PHE A 126 13.00 -21.73 -1.48
C PHE A 126 13.35 -20.25 -1.70
N TRP A 127 14.01 -19.62 -0.74
CA TRP A 127 14.51 -18.25 -0.84
C TRP A 127 15.98 -18.27 -1.24
N ASN A 128 16.27 -18.18 -2.52
CA ASN A 128 17.63 -17.98 -3.03
C ASN A 128 18.20 -16.60 -2.61
N GLU A 129 19.43 -16.61 -2.08
CA GLU A 129 20.14 -15.41 -1.62
C GLU A 129 20.35 -14.37 -2.73
N VAL A 130 20.84 -14.79 -3.90
CA VAL A 130 21.13 -13.88 -5.02
C VAL A 130 19.86 -13.17 -5.49
N GLN A 131 18.74 -13.89 -5.55
CA GLN A 131 17.46 -13.30 -5.91
C GLN A 131 16.98 -12.29 -4.86
N TRP A 132 17.10 -12.60 -3.56
CA TRP A 132 16.76 -11.65 -2.49
C TRP A 132 17.62 -10.39 -2.56
N ARG A 133 18.93 -10.55 -2.74
CA ARG A 133 19.87 -9.44 -2.88
C ARG A 133 19.49 -8.55 -4.07
N ASN A 134 19.21 -9.12 -5.24
CA ASN A 134 18.81 -8.35 -6.42
C ASN A 134 17.53 -7.53 -6.18
N LEU A 135 16.53 -8.13 -5.53
CA LEU A 135 15.27 -7.44 -5.19
C LEU A 135 15.52 -6.29 -4.19
N MET A 136 16.29 -6.54 -3.13
CA MET A 136 16.62 -5.54 -2.11
C MET A 136 17.50 -4.41 -2.65
N ASP A 137 18.47 -4.72 -3.52
CA ASP A 137 19.34 -3.73 -4.15
C ASP A 137 18.57 -2.84 -5.13
N THR A 138 17.62 -3.42 -5.88
CA THR A 138 16.73 -2.64 -6.76
C THR A 138 15.79 -1.74 -5.95
N ASN A 139 15.23 -2.24 -4.84
CA ASN A 139 14.42 -1.45 -3.92
C ASN A 139 15.23 -0.30 -3.29
N LEU A 140 16.46 -0.58 -2.86
CA LEU A 140 17.38 0.44 -2.34
C LEU A 140 17.72 1.48 -3.42
N TYR A 141 17.99 1.07 -4.65
CA TYR A 141 18.24 2.00 -5.76
C TYR A 141 17.08 3.00 -5.93
N PHE A 142 15.83 2.53 -6.03
CA PHE A 142 14.68 3.46 -6.15
C PHE A 142 14.48 4.31 -4.89
N THR A 143 14.82 3.79 -3.72
CA THR A 143 14.80 4.54 -2.46
C THR A 143 15.80 5.70 -2.51
N LEU A 144 17.05 5.45 -2.90
CA LEU A 144 18.09 6.47 -3.03
C LEU A 144 17.71 7.53 -4.08
N GLN A 145 17.19 7.10 -5.23
CA GLN A 145 16.75 8.02 -6.27
C GLN A 145 15.59 8.90 -5.81
N GLN A 146 14.62 8.34 -5.07
CA GLN A 146 13.49 9.11 -4.53
C GLN A 146 13.96 10.14 -3.50
N ALA A 147 14.89 9.75 -2.62
CA ALA A 147 15.52 10.64 -1.66
C ALA A 147 16.22 11.82 -2.38
N ASN A 148 17.01 11.53 -3.42
CA ASN A 148 17.67 12.55 -4.23
C ASN A 148 16.66 13.49 -4.91
N ALA A 149 15.59 12.94 -5.50
CA ALA A 149 14.56 13.75 -6.17
C ALA A 149 13.82 14.67 -5.20
N LEU A 150 13.49 14.18 -3.99
CA LEU A 150 12.89 15.02 -2.94
C LEU A 150 13.86 16.10 -2.47
N ALA A 151 15.13 15.76 -2.23
CA ALA A 151 16.16 16.70 -1.80
C ALA A 151 16.40 17.82 -2.83
N SER A 152 16.30 17.50 -4.13
CA SER A 152 16.48 18.48 -5.22
C SER A 152 15.21 19.22 -5.62
N GLY A 153 14.06 18.94 -5.00
CA GLY A 153 12.76 19.51 -5.37
C GLY A 153 12.18 18.98 -6.69
N ASP A 154 12.69 17.87 -7.24
CA ASP A 154 12.16 17.22 -8.44
C ASP A 154 10.95 16.33 -8.07
N TYR A 155 9.85 16.98 -7.71
CA TYR A 155 8.67 16.31 -7.15
C TYR A 155 7.98 15.38 -8.14
N ASN A 156 7.91 15.75 -9.43
CA ASN A 156 7.35 14.88 -10.47
C ASN A 156 8.12 13.56 -10.59
N ASN A 157 9.45 13.63 -10.58
CA ASN A 157 10.27 12.43 -10.59
C ASN A 157 10.17 11.66 -9.26
N SER A 158 10.04 12.33 -8.12
CA SER A 158 9.77 11.67 -6.84
C SER A 158 8.47 10.87 -6.85
N VAL A 159 7.40 11.39 -7.46
CA VAL A 159 6.13 10.66 -7.65
C VAL A 159 6.35 9.43 -8.53
N PHE A 160 7.02 9.59 -9.68
CA PHE A 160 7.34 8.48 -10.59
C PHE A 160 8.19 7.39 -9.91
N LEU A 161 9.21 7.78 -9.16
CA LEU A 161 10.10 6.85 -8.44
C LEU A 161 9.37 6.13 -7.32
N PHE A 162 8.39 6.77 -6.68
CA PHE A 162 7.57 6.12 -5.68
C PHE A 162 6.68 5.02 -6.30
N ASP A 163 6.10 5.24 -7.48
CA ASP A 163 5.39 4.17 -8.21
C ASP A 163 6.30 2.98 -8.52
N ARG A 164 7.56 3.24 -8.91
CA ARG A 164 8.55 2.18 -9.12
C ARG A 164 8.89 1.45 -7.84
N LEU A 165 9.01 2.16 -6.72
CA LEU A 165 9.27 1.58 -5.42
C LEU A 165 8.11 0.67 -4.96
N MET A 166 6.86 1.09 -5.18
CA MET A 166 5.67 0.30 -4.86
C MET A 166 5.60 -0.97 -5.72
N ALA A 167 5.89 -0.88 -7.02
CA ALA A 167 5.98 -2.05 -7.88
C ALA A 167 7.11 -3.02 -7.46
N GLN A 168 8.26 -2.49 -6.98
CA GLN A 168 9.31 -3.35 -6.42
C GLN A 168 8.90 -4.00 -5.10
N ALA A 169 8.16 -3.28 -4.24
CA ALA A 169 7.60 -3.84 -3.02
C ALA A 169 6.63 -5.00 -3.33
N ASP A 170 5.84 -4.89 -4.40
CA ASP A 170 4.98 -5.98 -4.87
C ASP A 170 5.79 -7.23 -5.24
N LEU A 171 6.87 -7.07 -6.01
CA LEU A 171 7.77 -8.17 -6.39
C LEU A 171 8.46 -8.83 -5.19
N MET A 172 8.85 -8.02 -4.20
CA MET A 172 9.38 -8.53 -2.93
C MET A 172 8.32 -9.33 -2.17
N GLY A 173 7.08 -8.84 -2.14
CA GLY A 173 5.93 -9.54 -1.57
C GLY A 173 5.64 -10.87 -2.25
N ASP A 174 5.68 -10.91 -3.59
CA ASP A 174 5.50 -12.14 -4.36
C ASP A 174 6.55 -13.19 -4.05
N TYR A 175 7.82 -12.78 -3.96
CA TYR A 175 8.91 -13.68 -3.66
C TYR A 175 8.90 -14.16 -2.20
N PHE A 176 8.52 -13.27 -1.28
CA PHE A 176 8.27 -13.62 0.12
C PHE A 176 7.16 -14.67 0.23
N ALA A 177 5.99 -14.40 -0.34
CA ALA A 177 4.86 -15.32 -0.33
C ALA A 177 5.20 -16.67 -0.97
N TYR A 178 5.91 -16.66 -2.11
CA TYR A 178 6.34 -17.89 -2.77
C TYR A 178 7.18 -18.77 -1.84
N GLY A 179 8.16 -18.20 -1.14
CA GLY A 179 9.02 -18.98 -0.25
C GLY A 179 8.27 -19.48 0.97
N LEU A 180 7.42 -18.67 1.60
CA LEU A 180 6.57 -19.13 2.71
C LEU A 180 5.66 -20.29 2.28
N TYR A 181 5.02 -20.15 1.13
CA TYR A 181 4.06 -21.14 0.63
C TYR A 181 4.79 -22.46 0.35
N SER A 182 5.90 -22.38 -0.39
CA SER A 182 6.72 -23.54 -0.73
C SER A 182 7.24 -24.24 0.53
N TYR A 183 7.68 -23.46 1.53
CA TYR A 183 8.15 -23.99 2.81
C TYR A 183 7.08 -24.81 3.52
N ILE A 184 5.88 -24.24 3.73
CA ILE A 184 4.78 -24.91 4.43
C ILE A 184 4.32 -26.18 3.69
N THR A 185 4.34 -26.17 2.35
CA THR A 185 3.91 -27.34 1.57
C THR A 185 4.85 -28.54 1.61
N VAL A 186 6.12 -28.33 1.96
CA VAL A 186 7.16 -29.39 1.96
C VAL A 186 7.53 -29.84 3.38
N LEU A 187 7.09 -29.13 4.43
CA LEU A 187 7.25 -29.58 5.81
C LEU A 187 6.43 -30.86 6.08
N PRO A 188 7.01 -31.90 6.73
CA PRO A 188 6.22 -33.00 7.28
C PRO A 188 5.29 -32.43 8.35
N ILE A 189 3.98 -32.51 8.09
CA ILE A 189 2.91 -31.89 8.88
C ILE A 189 3.07 -32.24 10.37
N THR A 190 3.45 -31.27 11.20
CA THR A 190 3.09 -31.31 12.62
C THR A 190 1.63 -30.86 12.75
N PRO A 191 0.80 -31.50 13.59
CA PRO A 191 -0.65 -31.27 13.62
C PRO A 191 -1.10 -29.82 13.94
N ALA A 192 -0.19 -28.95 14.37
CA ALA A 192 -0.50 -27.59 14.78
C ALA A 192 -0.62 -26.58 13.63
N LEU A 193 -0.14 -26.90 12.42
CA LEU A 193 -0.12 -25.99 11.27
C LEU A 193 -0.85 -26.55 10.05
N SER A 194 -1.93 -27.33 10.25
CA SER A 194 -2.75 -27.83 9.14
C SER A 194 -3.51 -26.69 8.44
N LEU A 195 -2.81 -25.88 7.64
CA LEU A 195 -3.43 -25.17 6.52
C LEU A 195 -3.69 -26.25 5.48
N GLY A 196 -4.95 -26.68 5.42
CA GLY A 196 -5.38 -27.92 4.78
C GLY A 196 -4.69 -28.20 3.45
N THR A 197 -3.95 -29.30 3.41
CA THR A 197 -3.58 -30.01 2.17
C THR A 197 -4.82 -30.68 1.59
N SER A 198 -5.88 -29.91 1.36
CA SER A 198 -7.00 -30.39 0.56
C SER A 198 -6.55 -30.38 -0.89
N ARG A 199 -6.47 -31.58 -1.49
CA ARG A 199 -6.64 -31.71 -2.94
C ARG A 199 -7.81 -30.83 -3.32
N VAL A 200 -7.59 -29.84 -4.19
CA VAL A 200 -8.63 -28.97 -4.76
C VAL A 200 -9.82 -29.87 -5.09
N ARG A 201 -10.90 -29.74 -4.32
CA ARG A 201 -12.14 -30.45 -4.64
C ARG A 201 -12.69 -29.77 -5.90
N PRO A 202 -13.48 -30.47 -6.73
CA PRO A 202 -14.08 -29.86 -7.94
C PRO A 202 -14.93 -28.61 -7.68
N THR A 203 -15.17 -28.25 -6.41
CA THR A 203 -15.92 -27.09 -5.93
C THR A 203 -15.06 -25.91 -5.46
N ASP A 204 -13.72 -26.03 -5.42
CA ASP A 204 -12.84 -24.94 -4.98
C ASP A 204 -12.51 -24.01 -6.16
N LEU A 205 -12.87 -22.73 -6.05
CA LEU A 205 -12.63 -21.73 -7.09
C LEU A 205 -11.14 -21.65 -7.44
N CYS A 206 -10.81 -21.91 -8.70
CA CYS A 206 -9.45 -21.78 -9.20
C CYS A 206 -9.11 -20.30 -9.45
N VAL A 207 -8.25 -19.71 -8.60
CA VAL A 207 -7.81 -18.33 -8.79
C VAL A 207 -6.53 -18.31 -9.63
N THR A 208 -6.57 -17.71 -10.82
CA THR A 208 -5.36 -17.50 -11.63
C THR A 208 -4.53 -16.34 -11.06
N TYR A 209 -3.24 -16.31 -11.36
CA TYR A 209 -2.38 -15.19 -10.95
C TYR A 209 -2.84 -13.85 -11.57
N ALA A 210 -3.40 -13.89 -12.78
CA ALA A 210 -4.01 -12.73 -13.42
C ALA A 210 -5.23 -12.23 -12.64
N MET A 211 -6.12 -13.12 -12.20
CA MET A 211 -7.26 -12.77 -11.35
C MET A 211 -6.81 -12.24 -9.99
N MET A 212 -5.79 -12.84 -9.37
CA MET A 212 -5.21 -12.32 -8.13
C MET A 212 -4.65 -10.91 -8.32
N ASN A 213 -3.90 -10.65 -9.40
CA ASN A 213 -3.38 -9.30 -9.70
C ASN A 213 -4.50 -8.30 -9.95
N PHE A 214 -5.54 -8.70 -10.68
CA PHE A 214 -6.73 -7.87 -10.89
C PHE A 214 -7.36 -7.47 -9.56
N LEU A 215 -7.64 -8.44 -8.67
CA LEU A 215 -8.16 -8.18 -7.33
C LEU A 215 -7.24 -7.26 -6.54
N TYR A 216 -5.95 -7.56 -6.54
CA TYR A 216 -4.95 -6.78 -5.85
C TYR A 216 -4.93 -5.30 -6.29
N TYR A 217 -4.90 -5.01 -7.59
CA TYR A 217 -4.85 -3.62 -8.05
C TYR A 217 -6.16 -2.85 -7.82
N ILE A 218 -7.30 -3.53 -7.88
CA ILE A 218 -8.58 -2.97 -7.44
C ILE A 218 -8.55 -2.59 -5.96
N GLN A 219 -7.95 -3.43 -5.11
CA GLN A 219 -7.81 -3.16 -3.68
C GLN A 219 -6.87 -1.96 -3.40
N MET A 220 -5.79 -1.84 -4.17
CA MET A 220 -4.79 -0.80 -3.94
C MET A 220 -5.30 0.62 -4.22
N PHE A 221 -6.39 0.78 -4.98
CA PHE A 221 -7.02 2.07 -5.22
C PHE A 221 -7.34 2.83 -3.92
N TRP A 222 -7.91 2.17 -2.92
CA TRP A 222 -8.30 2.81 -1.65
C TRP A 222 -7.10 3.21 -0.78
N PHE A 223 -6.06 2.37 -0.79
CA PHE A 223 -4.78 2.68 -0.16
C PHE A 223 -4.12 3.88 -0.83
N ASP A 224 -4.02 3.84 -2.16
CA ASP A 224 -3.34 4.88 -2.94
C ASP A 224 -4.08 6.21 -2.85
N GLN A 225 -5.42 6.21 -2.84
CA GLN A 225 -6.18 7.43 -2.56
C GLN A 225 -5.88 8.01 -1.17
N ALA A 226 -5.84 7.18 -0.11
CA ALA A 226 -5.51 7.65 1.23
C ALA A 226 -4.08 8.21 1.33
N ILE A 227 -3.11 7.51 0.72
CA ILE A 227 -1.70 7.92 0.68
C ILE A 227 -1.56 9.27 -0.03
N TRP A 228 -2.11 9.39 -1.24
CA TRP A 228 -1.94 10.59 -2.06
C TRP A 228 -2.77 11.76 -1.54
N MET A 229 -3.91 11.52 -0.88
CA MET A 229 -4.68 12.59 -0.23
C MET A 229 -3.92 13.19 0.94
N ARG A 230 -3.27 12.36 1.77
CA ARG A 230 -2.39 12.85 2.83
C ARG A 230 -1.20 13.62 2.27
N ILE A 231 -0.53 13.09 1.25
CA ILE A 231 0.61 13.77 0.60
C ILE A 231 0.18 15.12 0.05
N TYR A 232 -0.95 15.18 -0.66
CA TYR A 232 -1.51 16.43 -1.17
C TYR A 232 -1.80 17.42 -0.05
N SER A 233 -2.44 16.97 1.05
CA SER A 233 -2.78 17.83 2.19
C SER A 233 -1.54 18.46 2.83
N ILE A 234 -0.47 17.67 3.03
CA ILE A 234 0.82 18.15 3.54
C ILE A 234 1.51 19.09 2.53
N ALA A 235 1.52 18.73 1.25
CA ALA A 235 2.18 19.52 0.24
C ALA A 235 1.47 20.87 0.03
N ARG A 236 0.13 20.88 0.10
CA ARG A 236 -0.69 22.08 -0.10
C ARG A 236 -0.40 23.19 0.91
N THR A 237 0.08 22.84 2.11
CA THR A 237 0.44 23.80 3.16
C THR A 237 1.88 24.31 3.08
N LEU A 238 2.76 23.64 2.34
CA LEU A 238 4.21 23.87 2.42
C LEU A 238 4.89 24.10 1.06
N ASN A 239 4.43 23.44 0.01
CA ASN A 239 5.09 23.45 -1.28
C ASN A 239 4.08 23.28 -2.45
N PRO A 240 3.76 24.38 -3.18
CA PRO A 240 2.80 24.34 -4.28
C PRO A 240 3.19 23.40 -5.43
N GLU A 241 4.47 23.29 -5.78
CA GLU A 241 4.94 22.41 -6.86
C GLU A 241 4.77 20.93 -6.49
N TYR A 242 5.04 20.59 -5.23
CA TYR A 242 4.77 19.24 -4.75
C TYR A 242 3.26 18.97 -4.66
N ALA A 243 2.47 19.96 -4.27
CA ALA A 243 1.01 19.83 -4.21
C ALA A 243 0.43 19.54 -5.60
N GLU A 244 0.92 20.22 -6.65
CA GLU A 244 0.53 19.96 -8.03
C GLU A 244 0.88 18.52 -8.45
N SER A 245 2.12 18.10 -8.21
CA SER A 245 2.58 16.74 -8.52
C SER A 245 1.72 15.66 -7.82
N ALA A 246 1.33 15.90 -6.56
CA ALA A 246 0.47 15.01 -5.80
C ALA A 246 -0.98 15.01 -6.30
N TYR A 247 -1.51 16.17 -6.72
CA TYR A 247 -2.84 16.30 -7.30
C TYR A 247 -2.95 15.58 -8.65
N GLU A 248 -1.98 15.78 -9.53
CA GLU A 248 -1.92 15.04 -10.80
C GLU A 248 -1.97 13.54 -10.58
N LYS A 249 -1.23 13.05 -9.58
CA LYS A 249 -1.24 11.64 -9.21
C LYS A 249 -2.59 11.18 -8.68
N LEU A 250 -3.25 11.94 -7.80
CA LEU A 250 -4.63 11.67 -7.35
C LEU A 250 -5.58 11.53 -8.54
N ARG A 251 -5.46 12.41 -9.54
CA ARG A 251 -6.29 12.40 -10.77
C ARG A 251 -5.98 11.22 -11.71
N GLN A 252 -4.79 10.63 -11.63
CA GLN A 252 -4.43 9.43 -12.40
C GLN A 252 -4.99 8.13 -11.80
N LEU A 253 -5.17 8.05 -10.47
CA LEU A 253 -5.64 6.81 -9.81
C LEU A 253 -6.99 6.30 -10.37
N PRO A 254 -8.02 7.16 -10.59
CA PRO A 254 -9.29 6.72 -11.15
C PRO A 254 -9.14 6.13 -12.56
N ILE A 255 -8.20 6.61 -13.38
CA ILE A 255 -7.99 6.09 -14.74
C ILE A 255 -7.58 4.62 -14.68
N GLN A 256 -6.60 4.31 -13.83
CA GLN A 256 -6.09 2.94 -13.67
C GLN A 256 -7.18 2.03 -13.09
N TYR A 257 -7.89 2.51 -12.07
CA TYR A 257 -8.99 1.79 -11.43
C TYR A 257 -10.14 1.50 -12.40
N GLY A 258 -10.57 2.50 -13.17
CA GLY A 258 -11.61 2.36 -14.17
C GLY A 258 -11.24 1.40 -15.29
N ASN A 259 -9.99 1.46 -15.79
CA ASN A 259 -9.51 0.52 -16.81
C ASN A 259 -9.57 -0.93 -16.32
N LEU A 260 -9.28 -1.17 -15.04
CA LEU A 260 -9.45 -2.51 -14.45
C LEU A 260 -10.94 -2.86 -14.37
N LEU A 261 -11.80 -2.00 -13.81
CA LEU A 261 -13.22 -2.29 -13.67
C LEU A 261 -13.93 -2.59 -15.00
N LYS A 262 -13.55 -1.92 -16.09
CA LYS A 262 -14.08 -2.16 -17.45
C LYS A 262 -13.80 -3.56 -18.00
N THR A 263 -12.86 -4.30 -17.40
CA THR A 263 -12.63 -5.71 -17.76
C THR A 263 -13.73 -6.65 -17.25
N VAL A 264 -14.58 -6.18 -16.32
CA VAL A 264 -15.60 -6.99 -15.64
C VAL A 264 -17.00 -6.35 -15.69
N PHE A 265 -17.07 -5.02 -15.63
CA PHE A 265 -18.31 -4.25 -15.60
C PHE A 265 -18.52 -3.47 -16.89
N ASP A 266 -19.76 -3.04 -17.10
CA ASP A 266 -20.15 -2.24 -18.25
C ASP A 266 -19.42 -0.89 -18.30
N ASP A 267 -18.97 -0.50 -19.50
CA ASP A 267 -18.15 0.68 -19.73
C ASP A 267 -18.86 2.00 -19.37
N GLU A 268 -20.18 2.07 -19.58
CA GLU A 268 -21.00 3.25 -19.28
C GLU A 268 -21.12 3.42 -17.76
N LEU A 269 -21.47 2.34 -17.04
CA LEU A 269 -21.56 2.36 -15.57
C LEU A 269 -20.20 2.67 -14.91
N VAL A 270 -19.10 2.14 -15.45
CA VAL A 270 -17.76 2.50 -14.96
C VAL A 270 -17.47 3.98 -15.24
N GLY A 271 -17.88 4.51 -16.39
CA GLY A 271 -17.76 5.94 -16.71
C GLY A 271 -18.46 6.84 -15.69
N GLU A 272 -19.70 6.50 -15.33
CA GLU A 272 -20.46 7.20 -14.29
C GLU A 272 -19.76 7.14 -12.93
N LEU A 273 -19.21 5.98 -12.56
CA LEU A 273 -18.48 5.80 -11.32
C LEU A 273 -17.22 6.69 -11.27
N LEU A 274 -16.50 6.81 -12.38
CA LEU A 274 -15.33 7.68 -12.47
C LEU A 274 -15.68 9.15 -12.29
N VAL A 275 -16.82 9.61 -12.83
CA VAL A 275 -17.29 11.00 -12.61
C VAL A 275 -17.48 11.27 -11.11
N LEU A 276 -18.14 10.36 -10.40
CA LEU A 276 -18.34 10.50 -8.96
C LEU A 276 -17.02 10.45 -8.17
N ILE A 277 -16.06 9.64 -8.60
CA ILE A 277 -14.72 9.59 -7.98
C ILE A 277 -13.97 10.91 -8.21
N TYR A 278 -14.00 11.47 -9.42
CA TYR A 278 -13.37 12.76 -9.71
C TYR A 278 -13.99 13.90 -8.90
N GLU A 279 -15.32 13.92 -8.80
CA GLU A 279 -16.01 14.88 -7.96
C GLU A 279 -15.58 14.76 -6.48
N GLN A 280 -15.44 13.55 -5.94
CA GLN A 280 -14.93 13.37 -4.57
C GLN A 280 -13.52 13.94 -4.39
N ILE A 281 -12.62 13.72 -5.35
CA ILE A 281 -11.26 14.26 -5.29
C ILE A 281 -11.32 15.79 -5.24
N ASP A 282 -12.09 16.41 -6.14
CA ASP A 282 -12.23 17.86 -6.21
C ASP A 282 -12.89 18.44 -4.94
N LEU A 283 -13.89 17.76 -4.38
CA LEU A 283 -14.51 18.15 -3.10
C LEU A 283 -13.50 18.07 -1.95
N MET A 284 -12.68 17.02 -1.87
CA MET A 284 -11.67 16.89 -0.83
C MET A 284 -10.58 17.97 -0.94
N THR A 285 -10.12 18.30 -2.15
CA THR A 285 -9.13 19.36 -2.35
C THR A 285 -9.70 20.76 -2.06
N ASN A 286 -10.98 20.97 -2.38
CA ASN A 286 -11.69 22.20 -2.03
C ASN A 286 -11.94 22.29 -0.52
N LEU A 287 -12.19 21.17 0.16
CA LEU A 287 -12.30 21.13 1.62
C LEU A 287 -11.02 21.61 2.29
N ILE A 288 -9.86 21.14 1.83
CA ILE A 288 -8.55 21.58 2.30
C ILE A 288 -8.39 23.09 2.12
N THR A 289 -8.76 23.62 0.95
CA THR A 289 -8.69 25.06 0.66
C THR A 289 -9.62 25.86 1.59
N ALA A 290 -10.87 25.43 1.74
CA ALA A 290 -11.83 26.10 2.62
C ALA A 290 -11.42 26.06 4.11
N GLN A 291 -10.77 24.96 4.55
CA GLN A 291 -10.19 24.85 5.89
C GLN A 291 -9.03 25.82 6.10
N LEU A 292 -8.13 25.96 5.12
CA LEU A 292 -7.04 26.93 5.16
C LEU A 292 -7.55 28.38 5.17
N ASP A 293 -8.63 28.66 4.44
CA ASP A 293 -9.25 29.99 4.38
C ASP A 293 -10.14 30.30 5.60
N GLY A 294 -10.42 29.31 6.46
CA GLY A 294 -11.35 29.44 7.58
C GLY A 294 -12.81 29.64 7.17
N ASN A 295 -13.19 29.22 5.95
CA ASN A 295 -14.52 29.43 5.39
C ASN A 295 -15.51 28.34 5.86
N ILE A 296 -16.10 28.55 7.03
CA ILE A 296 -16.99 27.58 7.70
C ILE A 296 -18.22 27.22 6.85
N ASP A 297 -18.82 28.19 6.17
CA ASP A 297 -20.01 27.94 5.33
C ASP A 297 -19.67 27.00 4.17
N GLU A 298 -18.52 27.23 3.53
CA GLU A 298 -18.05 26.39 2.44
C GLU A 298 -17.62 24.99 2.91
N ILE A 299 -16.95 24.89 4.08
CA ILE A 299 -16.64 23.61 4.71
C ILE A 299 -17.91 22.78 4.91
N ASN A 300 -18.96 23.37 5.50
CA ASN A 300 -20.22 22.69 5.75
C ASN A 300 -20.90 22.22 4.45
N ARG A 301 -20.91 23.09 3.42
CA ARG A 301 -21.46 22.78 2.09
C ARG A 301 -20.72 21.61 1.44
N ILE A 302 -19.39 21.64 1.45
CA ILE A 302 -18.55 20.59 0.85
C ILE A 302 -18.72 19.27 1.59
N VAL A 303 -18.69 19.26 2.92
CA VAL A 303 -18.88 18.04 3.72
C VAL A 303 -20.24 17.41 3.43
N GLN A 304 -21.31 18.21 3.33
CA GLN A 304 -22.63 17.69 2.95
C GLN A 304 -22.59 17.05 1.55
N ARG A 305 -21.96 17.70 0.57
CA ARG A 305 -21.86 17.15 -0.79
C ARG A 305 -21.00 15.89 -0.84
N LEU A 306 -19.94 15.78 -0.03
CA LEU A 306 -19.12 14.58 0.08
C LEU A 306 -19.94 13.35 0.51
N TYR A 307 -20.86 13.49 1.46
CA TYR A 307 -21.75 12.39 1.86
C TYR A 307 -22.84 12.07 0.83
N GLN A 308 -23.33 13.07 0.09
CA GLN A 308 -24.26 12.83 -1.03
C GLN A 308 -23.58 12.07 -2.17
N ASN A 309 -22.38 12.52 -2.58
CA ASN A 309 -21.55 11.81 -3.55
C ASN A 309 -21.27 10.38 -3.05
N ALA A 310 -21.06 10.20 -1.74
CA ALA A 310 -20.84 8.88 -1.19
C ALA A 310 -22.07 7.95 -1.34
N ASP A 311 -23.27 8.48 -1.15
CA ASP A 311 -24.53 7.75 -1.38
C ASP A 311 -24.71 7.38 -2.84
N GLU A 312 -24.51 8.33 -3.76
CA GLU A 312 -24.58 8.12 -5.21
C GLU A 312 -23.61 6.99 -5.64
N ARG A 313 -22.39 6.96 -5.09
CA ARG A 313 -21.41 5.90 -5.37
C ARG A 313 -21.83 4.54 -4.82
N VAL A 314 -22.42 4.50 -3.63
CA VAL A 314 -22.92 3.26 -3.04
C VAL A 314 -24.01 2.66 -3.91
N GLU A 315 -24.98 3.48 -4.34
CA GLU A 315 -26.07 3.05 -5.21
C GLU A 315 -25.55 2.51 -6.55
N LEU A 316 -24.62 3.23 -7.18
CA LEU A 316 -24.03 2.80 -8.45
C LEU A 316 -23.25 1.48 -8.30
N ILE A 317 -22.40 1.34 -7.27
CA ILE A 317 -21.64 0.10 -7.03
C ILE A 317 -22.57 -1.09 -6.79
N VAL A 318 -23.68 -0.90 -6.06
CA VAL A 318 -24.69 -1.96 -5.84
C VAL A 318 -25.40 -2.32 -7.15
N SER A 319 -25.66 -1.36 -8.02
CA SER A 319 -26.24 -1.62 -9.35
C SER A 319 -25.29 -2.40 -10.27
N MET A 320 -23.98 -2.12 -10.19
CA MET A 320 -22.94 -2.81 -10.95
C MET A 320 -22.73 -4.24 -10.46
N ASN A 321 -22.79 -4.45 -9.14
CA ASN A 321 -22.57 -5.73 -8.51
C ASN A 321 -23.67 -6.08 -7.47
N PRO A 322 -24.66 -6.92 -7.85
CA PRO A 322 -25.78 -7.28 -6.97
C PRO A 322 -25.35 -8.11 -5.73
N PHE A 323 -24.11 -8.59 -5.67
CA PHE A 323 -23.58 -9.29 -4.49
C PHE A 323 -23.07 -8.33 -3.40
N VAL A 324 -23.05 -7.02 -3.65
CA VAL A 324 -22.69 -6.01 -2.65
C VAL A 324 -23.87 -5.80 -1.70
N ASN A 325 -23.63 -5.97 -0.39
CA ASN A 325 -24.61 -5.58 0.61
C ASN A 325 -24.60 -4.05 0.79
N GLN A 326 -25.64 -3.38 0.31
CA GLN A 326 -25.73 -1.91 0.33
C GLN A 326 -25.48 -1.28 1.70
N ASN A 327 -26.13 -1.78 2.76
CA ASN A 327 -26.00 -1.22 4.11
C ASN A 327 -24.57 -1.39 4.65
N ARG A 328 -23.98 -2.57 4.45
CA ARG A 328 -22.61 -2.85 4.88
C ARG A 328 -21.61 -1.98 4.13
N TRP A 329 -21.75 -1.89 2.81
CA TRP A 329 -20.89 -1.08 1.95
C TRP A 329 -20.97 0.40 2.31
N LYS A 330 -22.18 0.93 2.48
CA LYS A 330 -22.42 2.32 2.94
C LYS A 330 -21.71 2.62 4.25
N ASN A 331 -21.86 1.75 5.25
CA ASN A 331 -21.24 1.95 6.57
C ASN A 331 -19.71 1.98 6.51
N ILE A 332 -19.10 1.06 5.76
CA ILE A 332 -17.65 1.00 5.64
C ILE A 332 -17.13 2.22 4.86
N TYR A 333 -17.82 2.59 3.78
CA TYR A 333 -17.42 3.72 2.97
C TYR A 333 -17.55 5.05 3.71
N TYR A 334 -18.63 5.23 4.49
CA TYR A 334 -18.79 6.37 5.40
C TYR A 334 -17.68 6.42 6.45
N SER A 335 -17.31 5.27 7.03
CA SER A 335 -16.22 5.18 8.01
C SER A 335 -14.86 5.57 7.42
N TYR A 336 -14.60 5.23 6.16
CA TYR A 336 -13.41 5.65 5.43
C TYR A 336 -13.45 7.15 5.14
N LEU A 337 -14.52 7.65 4.53
CA LEU A 337 -14.71 9.06 4.21
C LEU A 337 -14.56 9.96 5.46
N HIS A 338 -15.22 9.57 6.55
CA HIS A 338 -15.13 10.28 7.82
C HIS A 338 -13.69 10.33 8.33
N SER A 339 -12.96 9.21 8.30
CA SER A 339 -11.56 9.19 8.74
C SER A 339 -10.63 9.97 7.82
N THR A 340 -10.88 10.02 6.51
CA THR A 340 -10.12 10.90 5.61
C THR A 340 -10.36 12.37 5.95
N ILE A 341 -11.62 12.79 6.15
CA ILE A 341 -11.94 14.17 6.57
C ILE A 341 -11.33 14.49 7.93
N GLU A 342 -11.43 13.58 8.90
CA GLU A 342 -10.87 13.75 10.24
C GLU A 342 -9.35 13.87 10.20
N GLU A 343 -8.68 13.04 9.40
CA GLU A 343 -7.22 13.07 9.25
C GLU A 343 -6.74 14.42 8.69
N ILE A 344 -7.37 14.90 7.61
CA ILE A 344 -7.07 16.20 7.00
C ILE A 344 -7.28 17.32 8.00
N THR A 345 -8.45 17.35 8.65
CA THR A 345 -8.82 18.40 9.60
C THR A 345 -7.87 18.44 10.79
N THR A 346 -7.51 17.26 11.32
CA THR A 346 -6.59 17.12 12.46
C THR A 346 -5.17 17.55 12.07
N TYR A 347 -4.72 17.20 10.87
CA TYR A 347 -3.42 17.66 10.36
C TYR A 347 -3.37 19.19 10.25
N LEU A 348 -4.40 19.80 9.62
CA LEU A 348 -4.47 21.25 9.44
C LEU A 348 -4.64 22.03 10.75
N ALA A 349 -5.18 21.40 11.79
CA ALA A 349 -5.23 21.94 13.14
C ALA A 349 -3.89 21.86 13.90
N GLY A 350 -2.85 21.24 13.33
CA GLY A 350 -1.55 21.03 13.97
C GLY A 350 -1.51 19.88 14.98
N GLU A 351 -2.57 19.07 15.08
CA GLU A 351 -2.64 17.89 15.96
C GLU A 351 -1.93 16.68 15.32
N TYR A 352 -0.64 16.81 15.01
CA TYR A 352 0.07 15.88 14.14
C TYR A 352 0.10 14.42 14.60
N ASP A 353 0.28 14.17 15.91
CA ASP A 353 0.27 12.82 16.46
C ASP A 353 -1.08 12.14 16.30
N ARG A 354 -2.14 12.92 16.47
CA ARG A 354 -3.51 12.43 16.29
C ARG A 354 -3.78 12.20 14.81
N SER A 355 -3.34 13.09 13.93
CA SER A 355 -3.43 12.89 12.47
C SER A 355 -2.74 11.59 12.06
N LEU A 356 -1.52 11.31 12.53
CA LEU A 356 -0.80 10.07 12.22
C LEU A 356 -1.53 8.82 12.72
N LYS A 357 -2.12 8.85 13.93
CA LYS A 357 -2.95 7.76 14.47
C LYS A 357 -4.20 7.53 13.63
N ILE A 358 -4.83 8.59 13.11
CA ILE A 358 -5.97 8.46 12.20
C ILE A 358 -5.50 7.88 10.87
N TYR A 359 -4.37 8.35 10.33
CA TYR A 359 -3.79 7.87 9.08
C TYR A 359 -3.45 6.37 9.12
N GLN A 360 -2.81 5.88 10.18
CA GLN A 360 -2.58 4.44 10.34
C GLN A 360 -3.89 3.65 10.30
N ARG A 361 -4.89 4.08 11.08
CA ARG A 361 -6.22 3.45 11.08
C ARG A 361 -6.91 3.54 9.73
N LEU A 362 -6.69 4.61 8.97
CA LEU A 362 -7.23 4.78 7.61
C LEU A 362 -6.62 3.78 6.63
N LEU A 363 -5.31 3.48 6.75
CA LEU A 363 -4.68 2.42 5.98
C LEU A 363 -5.26 1.04 6.34
N GLU A 364 -5.48 0.76 7.62
CA GLU A 364 -6.17 -0.47 8.08
C GLU A 364 -7.63 -0.55 7.56
N LYS A 365 -8.36 0.58 7.58
CA LYS A 365 -9.72 0.66 7.00
C LYS A 365 -9.76 0.43 5.50
N SER A 366 -8.70 0.80 4.78
CA SER A 366 -8.57 0.52 3.34
C SER A 366 -8.59 -0.99 3.10
N GLU A 367 -7.95 -1.78 3.98
CA GLU A 367 -8.01 -3.25 3.94
C GLU A 367 -9.44 -3.78 4.16
N HIS A 368 -10.21 -3.19 5.07
CA HIS A 368 -11.60 -3.60 5.30
C HIS A 368 -12.52 -3.35 4.10
N ILE A 369 -12.42 -2.18 3.43
CA ILE A 369 -13.13 -1.91 2.18
C ILE A 369 -12.77 -2.96 1.12
N ASN A 370 -11.49 -3.26 1.03
CA ASN A 370 -10.93 -4.17 0.05
C ASN A 370 -11.46 -5.59 0.21
N ASN A 371 -11.57 -6.09 1.43
CA ASN A 371 -12.08 -7.43 1.71
C ASN A 371 -13.55 -7.55 1.28
N GLU A 372 -14.40 -6.57 1.62
CA GLU A 372 -15.81 -6.59 1.18
C GLU A 372 -15.96 -6.53 -0.35
N PHE A 373 -15.22 -5.62 -1.00
CA PHE A 373 -15.28 -5.48 -2.44
C PHE A 373 -14.83 -6.78 -3.12
N THR A 374 -13.72 -7.37 -2.64
CA THR A 374 -13.16 -8.60 -3.16
C THR A 374 -14.12 -9.79 -3.02
N GLU A 375 -14.72 -9.96 -1.84
CA GLU A 375 -15.70 -11.03 -1.62
C GLU A 375 -16.91 -10.89 -2.57
N SER A 376 -17.43 -9.67 -2.73
CA SER A 376 -18.56 -9.42 -3.63
C SER A 376 -18.18 -9.64 -5.10
N LEU A 377 -16.96 -9.26 -5.50
CA LEU A 377 -16.47 -9.39 -6.87
C LEU A 377 -16.18 -10.84 -7.23
N LEU A 378 -15.62 -11.62 -6.31
CA LEU A 378 -15.42 -13.06 -6.49
C LEU A 378 -16.75 -13.79 -6.70
N LYS A 379 -17.79 -13.44 -5.94
CA LYS A 379 -19.15 -13.96 -6.14
C LYS A 379 -19.71 -13.59 -7.52
N PHE A 380 -19.55 -12.33 -7.92
CA PHE A 380 -19.96 -11.82 -9.23
C PHE A 380 -19.30 -12.57 -10.39
N LEU A 381 -17.97 -12.74 -10.34
CA LEU A 381 -17.21 -13.45 -11.36
C LEU A 381 -17.61 -14.93 -11.43
N SER A 382 -17.83 -15.57 -10.27
CA SER A 382 -18.24 -16.97 -10.19
C SER A 382 -19.63 -17.21 -10.78
N ASP A 383 -20.59 -16.32 -10.50
CA ASP A 383 -21.97 -16.41 -11.01
C ASP A 383 -22.04 -16.31 -12.54
N ARG A 384 -21.21 -15.46 -13.16
CA ARG A 384 -21.19 -15.26 -14.61
C ARG A 384 -20.35 -16.28 -15.39
N GLY A 385 -19.73 -17.26 -14.70
CA GLY A 385 -18.78 -18.18 -15.33
C GLY A 385 -17.58 -17.45 -15.96
N ALA A 386 -17.33 -16.20 -15.55
CA ALA A 386 -16.26 -15.37 -16.08
C ALA A 386 -14.94 -15.83 -15.47
N ILE A 387 -14.30 -16.80 -16.13
CA ILE A 387 -12.86 -16.98 -15.97
C ILE A 387 -12.25 -15.77 -16.67
N LEU A 388 -11.62 -14.86 -15.92
CA LEU A 388 -10.74 -13.86 -16.50
C LEU A 388 -9.68 -14.63 -17.29
N ASN A 389 -9.87 -14.71 -18.61
CA ASN A 389 -8.89 -15.35 -19.48
C ASN A 389 -7.60 -14.52 -19.45
N PRO A 390 -6.44 -15.18 -19.37
CA PRO A 390 -5.14 -14.55 -19.17
C PRO A 390 -4.75 -13.51 -20.22
#